data_AF-A0A367LX74-F1
#
_entry.id   AF-A0A367LX74-F1
#
_cell.length_a   1.000
_cell.length_b   1.000
_cell.length_c   1.000
_cell.angle_alpha   90.00
_cell.angle_beta   90.00
_cell.angle_gamma   90.00
#
_symmetry.space_group_name_H-M   'P 1'
#
loop_
_entity.id
_entity.type
_entity.pdbx_description
1 polymer ?
#
loop_
_entity_poly.entity_id
_entity_poly.type
_entity_poly.pdbx_seq_one_letter_code
_entity_poly.pdbx_strand_id
1 'polypeptide(L)'
;MRVSVSLVLGVGLGCSSPALWAETERPAELEVLTVTAEAERAEGPVQGYRANRTASATRTDTRIEDIPQAISVVPRQVLDDLD
;
A
#
# COMPACT_ATOMS: atom_id res chain seq x y z
N MET A 1 -69.83 -30.01 24.26
CA MET A 1 -70.27 -29.12 25.35
C MET A 1 -69.26 -27.99 25.44
N ARG A 2 -69.75 -26.74 25.34
CA ARG A 2 -68.97 -25.53 25.03
C ARG A 2 -68.49 -24.92 26.34
N VAL A 3 -67.20 -24.64 26.49
CA VAL A 3 -66.76 -23.61 27.46
C VAL A 3 -65.63 -22.82 26.81
N SER A 4 -66.00 -21.67 26.27
CA SER A 4 -65.08 -20.62 25.85
C SER A 4 -64.62 -19.86 27.09
N VAL A 5 -63.30 -19.73 27.27
CA VAL A 5 -62.71 -18.76 28.20
C VAL A 5 -61.89 -17.80 27.35
N SER A 6 -62.31 -16.55 27.32
CA SER A 6 -61.61 -15.44 26.71
C SER A 6 -61.49 -14.37 27.78
N LEU A 7 -60.27 -14.00 28.18
CA LEU A 7 -60.07 -12.75 28.91
C LEU A 7 -58.60 -12.28 28.92
N VAL A 8 -58.44 -11.06 28.39
CA VAL A 8 -57.49 -9.99 28.75
C VAL A 8 -56.06 -10.03 28.18
N LEU A 9 -55.90 -9.25 27.10
CA LEU A 9 -55.12 -8.00 27.03
C LEU A 9 -53.87 -7.92 27.93
N GLY A 10 -52.76 -8.47 27.44
CA GLY A 10 -51.41 -8.16 27.92
C GLY A 10 -50.79 -7.03 27.10
N VAL A 11 -50.63 -5.87 27.74
CA VAL A 11 -49.81 -4.74 27.28
C VAL A 11 -48.35 -5.15 27.20
N GLY A 12 -47.66 -4.67 26.16
CA GLY A 12 -46.24 -4.37 26.26
C GLY A 12 -45.30 -5.47 25.77
N LEU A 13 -45.14 -5.58 24.46
CA LEU A 13 -43.89 -6.03 23.85
C LEU A 13 -43.76 -5.22 22.57
N GLY A 14 -43.19 -4.01 22.71
CA GLY A 14 -42.68 -3.26 21.58
C GLY A 14 -41.73 -4.20 20.84
N CYS A 15 -42.01 -4.42 19.55
CA CYS A 15 -41.15 -5.15 18.66
C CYS A 15 -39.71 -4.65 18.83
N SER A 16 -38.88 -5.42 19.52
CA SER A 16 -37.43 -5.29 19.48
C SER A 16 -37.00 -5.79 18.11
N SER A 17 -37.15 -4.94 17.10
CA SER A 17 -36.50 -5.14 15.82
C SER A 17 -34.99 -5.14 16.06
N PRO A 18 -34.24 -6.23 15.82
CA PRO A 18 -32.78 -6.18 15.75
C PRO A 18 -32.34 -5.57 14.40
N ALA A 19 -33.17 -4.73 13.78
CA ALA A 19 -32.86 -4.08 12.51
C ALA A 19 -32.20 -2.71 12.70
N LEU A 20 -32.10 -2.21 13.93
CA LEU A 20 -31.56 -0.88 14.21
C LEU A 20 -30.00 -0.83 14.22
N TRP A 21 -29.33 -1.97 14.08
CA TRP A 21 -27.86 -2.07 14.05
C TRP A 21 -27.34 -2.75 12.78
N ALA A 22 -28.06 -2.63 11.67
CA ALA A 22 -27.49 -2.94 10.37
C ALA A 22 -26.83 -1.68 9.81
N GLU A 23 -25.62 -1.36 10.27
CA GLU A 23 -24.75 -0.42 9.55
C GLU A 23 -24.44 -1.10 8.22
N THR A 24 -25.07 -0.62 7.14
CA THR A 24 -24.74 -1.09 5.80
C THR A 24 -23.35 -0.57 5.49
N GLU A 25 -22.32 -1.41 5.65
CA GLU A 25 -20.96 -1.13 5.20
C GLU A 25 -21.02 -0.81 3.71
N ARG A 26 -20.96 0.48 3.38
CA ARG A 26 -20.82 0.95 2.01
C ARG A 26 -19.35 0.75 1.64
N PRO A 27 -19.03 0.12 0.51
CA PRO A 27 -17.64 -0.07 0.10
C PRO A 27 -16.95 1.29 -0.01
N ALA A 28 -15.82 1.45 0.68
CA ALA A 28 -15.00 2.63 0.57
C ALA A 28 -14.32 2.63 -0.80
N GLU A 29 -14.69 3.59 -1.66
CA GLU A 29 -13.97 3.83 -2.91
C GLU A 29 -12.68 4.61 -2.60
N LEU A 30 -11.54 3.98 -2.91
CA LEU A 30 -10.23 4.60 -2.76
C LEU A 30 -9.89 5.40 -4.02
N GLU A 31 -9.28 6.57 -3.82
CA GLU A 31 -8.77 7.40 -4.91
C GLU A 31 -7.57 6.74 -5.61
N VAL A 32 -7.46 6.95 -6.92
CA VAL A 32 -6.37 6.41 -7.73
C VAL A 32 -5.05 7.12 -7.39
N LEU A 33 -4.12 6.39 -6.77
CA LEU A 33 -2.76 6.85 -6.53
C LEU A 33 -1.86 6.54 -7.74
N THR A 34 -1.25 7.57 -8.32
CA THR A 34 -0.22 7.39 -9.37
C THR A 34 1.16 7.43 -8.73
N VAL A 35 1.91 6.33 -8.84
CA VAL A 35 3.31 6.26 -8.39
C VAL A 35 4.23 6.55 -9.57
N THR A 36 5.08 7.56 -9.44
CA THR A 36 6.13 7.87 -10.43
C THR A 36 7.50 7.66 -9.78
N ALA A 37 8.44 7.15 -10.56
CA ALA A 37 9.83 6.99 -10.16
C ALA A 37 10.73 7.32 -11.35
N GLU A 38 11.77 8.11 -11.11
CA GLU A 38 12.82 8.32 -12.12
C GLU A 38 13.73 7.10 -12.20
N ALA A 39 14.02 6.67 -13.43
CA ALA A 39 14.99 5.62 -13.66
C ALA A 39 16.41 6.15 -13.48
N GLU A 40 17.20 5.42 -12.70
CA GLU A 40 18.63 5.69 -12.55
C GLU A 40 19.34 5.59 -13.91
N ARG A 41 20.28 6.50 -14.17
CA ARG A 41 21.15 6.49 -15.34
C ARG A 41 22.60 6.33 -14.91
N ALA A 42 23.38 5.65 -15.74
CA ALA A 42 24.78 5.36 -15.46
C ALA A 42 25.70 6.58 -15.23
N GLU A 43 25.39 7.72 -15.88
CA GLU A 43 26.15 8.98 -15.77
C GLU A 43 25.40 10.03 -14.90
N GLY A 44 24.23 9.67 -14.37
CA GLY A 44 23.38 10.56 -13.60
C GLY A 44 23.70 10.56 -12.11
N PRO A 45 23.07 11.46 -11.33
CA PRO A 45 23.14 11.39 -9.87
C PRO A 45 22.49 10.09 -9.39
N VAL A 46 23.13 9.45 -8.42
CA VAL A 46 22.59 8.29 -7.71
C VAL A 46 21.84 8.79 -6.49
N GLN A 47 20.58 8.37 -6.35
CA GLN A 47 19.76 8.67 -5.18
C GLN A 47 20.06 7.64 -4.08
N GLY A 48 20.63 8.09 -2.95
CA GLY A 48 20.98 7.21 -1.84
C GLY A 48 22.38 6.60 -1.93
N TYR A 49 22.56 5.49 -1.21
CA TYR A 49 23.87 4.83 -1.02
C TYR A 49 24.11 3.66 -1.97
N ARG A 50 23.15 3.32 -2.84
CA ARG A 50 23.24 2.17 -3.74
C ARG A 50 22.99 2.58 -5.18
N ALA A 51 24.04 2.50 -6.00
CA ALA A 51 23.92 2.56 -7.44
C ALA A 51 23.44 1.21 -8.00
N ASN A 52 22.62 1.22 -9.05
CA ASN A 52 22.16 0.05 -9.79
C ASN A 52 22.73 0.00 -11.21
N ARG A 53 23.25 1.12 -11.73
CA ARG A 53 23.79 1.23 -13.09
C ARG A 53 25.14 1.94 -13.13
N THR A 54 25.98 1.60 -14.10
CA THR A 54 27.25 2.30 -14.35
C THR A 54 27.68 2.15 -15.81
N ALA A 55 28.45 3.14 -16.30
CA ALA A 55 29.07 3.12 -17.62
C ALA A 55 30.57 2.83 -17.55
N SER A 56 31.19 2.92 -16.37
CA SER A 56 32.66 2.83 -16.25
C SER A 56 33.22 1.47 -16.67
N ALA A 57 32.46 0.39 -16.49
CA ALA A 57 32.92 -0.97 -16.78
C ALA A 57 32.75 -1.38 -18.25
N THR A 58 31.70 -0.89 -18.91
CA THR A 58 31.26 -1.38 -20.24
C THR A 58 31.17 -0.26 -21.28
N ARG A 59 31.39 1.00 -20.87
CA ARG A 59 31.20 2.22 -21.68
C ARG A 59 29.77 2.42 -22.16
N THR A 60 28.80 1.75 -21.55
CA THR A 60 27.38 1.82 -21.89
C THR A 60 26.57 1.82 -20.62
N ASP A 61 25.33 2.35 -20.65
CA ASP A 61 24.42 2.29 -19.50
C ASP A 61 24.05 0.83 -19.21
N THR A 62 24.76 0.22 -18.26
CA THR A 62 24.65 -1.21 -17.93
C THR A 62 24.27 -1.37 -16.47
N ARG A 63 23.39 -2.32 -16.17
CA ARG A 63 23.07 -2.66 -14.78
C ARG A 63 24.27 -3.36 -14.14
N ILE A 64 24.51 -3.08 -12.86
CA ILE A 64 25.63 -3.68 -12.13
C ILE A 64 25.54 -5.21 -12.10
N GLU A 65 24.32 -5.76 -12.00
CA GLU A 65 24.06 -7.21 -12.02
C GLU A 65 24.43 -7.89 -13.35
N ASP A 66 24.49 -7.14 -14.45
CA ASP A 66 24.78 -7.65 -15.80
C ASP A 66 26.28 -7.53 -16.17
N ILE A 67 27.09 -6.92 -15.30
CA ILE A 67 28.53 -6.70 -15.56
C ILE A 67 29.31 -7.95 -15.15
N PRO A 68 30.15 -8.53 -16.03
CA PRO A 68 30.80 -9.83 -15.78
C PRO A 68 32.00 -9.75 -14.80
N GLN A 69 32.20 -8.62 -14.14
CA GLN A 69 33.32 -8.36 -13.24
C GLN A 69 32.83 -7.66 -11.96
N ALA A 70 33.58 -7.83 -10.88
CA ALA A 70 33.29 -7.14 -9.63
C ALA A 70 33.60 -5.64 -9.75
N ILE A 71 32.62 -4.81 -9.38
CA ILE A 71 32.75 -3.36 -9.36
C ILE A 71 32.18 -2.81 -8.07
N SER A 72 32.72 -1.69 -7.61
CA SER A 72 32.20 -0.93 -6.47
C SER A 72 32.01 0.51 -6.90
N VAL A 73 30.84 1.07 -6.63
CA VAL A 73 30.49 2.45 -6.94
C VAL A 73 30.29 3.19 -5.63
N VAL A 74 30.90 4.38 -5.51
CA VAL A 74 30.75 5.26 -4.34
C VAL A 74 29.88 6.45 -4.77
N PRO A 75 28.60 6.51 -4.35
CA PRO A 75 27.71 7.63 -4.65
C PRO A 75 28.16 8.95 -4.02
N ARG A 76 27.70 10.07 -4.60
CA ARG A 76 27.94 11.43 -4.10
C ARG A 76 27.51 11.58 -2.63
N GLN A 77 26.32 11.08 -2.29
CA GLN A 77 25.77 11.17 -0.95
C GLN A 77 26.67 10.53 0.12
N VAL A 78 27.37 9.43 -0.20
CA VAL A 78 28.35 8.83 0.73
C VAL A 78 29.43 9.84 1.09
N LEU A 79 29.90 10.62 0.12
CA LEU A 79 30.95 11.60 0.36
C LEU A 79 30.43 12.78 1.19
N ASP A 80 29.24 13.27 0.88
CA ASP A 80 28.64 14.42 1.56
C ASP A 80 28.30 14.10 3.04
N ASP A 81 28.08 12.84 3.42
CA ASP A 81 27.82 12.42 4.80
C ASP A 81 29.09 12.13 5.62
N LEU A 82 30.25 12.10 4.97
CA LEU A 82 31.55 11.86 5.63
C LEU A 82 32.23 13.16 6.09
N ASP A 83 31.73 14.31 5.63
CA ASP A 83 32.17 15.65 6.02
C ASP A 83 31.51 16.13 7.33
#